data_AF-A0A2M8PLB2-F1
#
_entry.id   AF-A0A2M8PLB2-F1
#
_cell.length_a   1.000
_cell.length_b   1.000
_cell.length_c   1.000
_cell.angle_alpha   90.00
_cell.angle_beta   90.00
_cell.angle_gamma   90.00
#
_symmetry.space_group_name_H-M   'P 1'
#
loop_
_entity.id
_entity.type
_entity.pdbx_description
1 polymer ?
#
loop_
_entity_poly.entity_id
_entity_poly.type
_entity_poly.pdbx_seq_one_letter_code
_entity_poly.pdbx_strand_id
1 'polypeptide(L)' 'MDSGLREHPELVREYFGTLIPSSDNKFAALNSAVWSGGSFIYVPPGVHVEMPLQAYFRINTQNMGQFERTLIIVDEGAYV' A
#
# COMPACT_ATOMS: atom_id res chain seq x y z
N MET A 1 -5.47 -2.38 -2.27
CA MET A 1 -5.09 -2.76 -0.90
C MET A 1 -6.03 -3.85 -0.39
N ASP A 2 -7.35 -3.67 -0.47
CA ASP A 2 -8.34 -4.62 0.05
C ASP A 2 -8.25 -6.02 -0.56
N SER A 3 -8.14 -6.12 -1.89
CA SER A 3 -7.93 -7.41 -2.57
C SER A 3 -6.61 -8.05 -2.16
N GLY A 4 -5.54 -7.26 -2.04
CA GLY A 4 -4.23 -7.73 -1.59
C GLY A 4 -4.26 -8.30 -0.17
N LEU A 5 -4.98 -7.67 0.76
CA LEU A 5 -5.20 -8.20 2.11
C LEU A 5 -5.99 -9.51 2.09
N ARG A 6 -6.99 -9.63 1.20
CA ARG A 6 -7.82 -10.84 1.10
C ARG A 6 -7.06 -12.02 0.48
N GLU A 7 -6.25 -11.75 -0.53
CA GLU A 7 -5.62 -12.79 -1.37
C GLU A 7 -4.19 -13.13 -0.95
N HIS A 8 -3.49 -12.19 -0.31
CA HIS A 8 -2.12 -12.35 0.20
C HIS A 8 -2.00 -11.83 1.66
N PRO A 9 -2.80 -12.35 2.60
CA PRO A 9 -2.84 -11.87 3.99
C PRO A 9 -1.51 -12.02 4.72
N GLU A 10 -0.69 -13.01 4.36
CA GLU A 10 0.64 -13.25 4.92
C GLU A 10 1.61 -12.11 4.60
N LEU A 11 1.69 -11.69 3.34
CA LEU A 11 2.53 -10.57 2.92
C LEU A 11 2.06 -9.27 3.55
N VAL A 12 0.75 -9.03 3.56
CA VAL A 12 0.21 -7.83 4.21
C VAL A 12 0.52 -7.86 5.70
N ARG A 13 0.32 -8.97 6.40
CA ARG A 13 0.63 -9.07 7.83
C ARG A 13 2.11 -8.82 8.14
N GLU A 14 3.01 -9.33 7.30
CA GLU A 14 4.44 -9.18 7.48
C GLU A 14 4.91 -7.72 7.33
N TYR A 15 4.44 -7.03 6.30
CA TYR A 15 4.97 -5.71 5.94
C TYR A 15 4.10 -4.54 6.41
N PHE A 16 2.82 -4.75 6.70
CA PHE A 16 1.91 -3.66 7.04
C PHE A 16 2.29 -2.99 8.36
N GLY A 17 2.63 -1.70 8.27
CA GLY A 17 2.95 -0.89 9.46
C GLY A 17 4.37 -1.06 9.98
N THR A 18 5.23 -1.78 9.27
CA THR A 18 6.65 -1.93 9.60
C THR A 18 7.43 -0.61 9.45
N LEU A 19 7.23 0.09 8.33
CA LEU A 19 7.88 1.38 8.06
C LEU A 19 7.14 2.56 8.69
N ILE A 20 5.82 2.56 8.59
CA ILE A 20 4.95 3.60 9.16
C ILE A 20 3.99 2.95 10.16
N PRO A 21 4.41 2.80 11.43
CA PRO A 21 3.59 2.23 12.49
C PRO A 21 2.44 3.16 12.88
N SER A 22 1.39 2.60 13.47
CA SER A 22 0.20 3.37 13.89
C SER A 22 0.52 4.43 14.96
N SER A 23 1.61 4.29 15.70
CA SER A 23 2.07 5.25 16.71
C SER A 23 2.93 6.39 16.17
N ASP A 24 3.27 6.40 14.87
CA ASP A 24 4.20 7.37 14.29
C ASP A 24 3.71 8.83 14.46
N ASN A 25 2.47 9.10 14.05
CA ASN A 25 1.85 10.41 14.25
C ASN A 25 0.32 10.32 14.19
N LYS A 26 -0.38 11.41 14.54
CA LYS A 26 -1.85 11.43 14.60
C LYS A 26 -2.54 11.06 13.27
N PHE A 27 -1.94 11.37 12.12
CA PHE A 27 -2.48 11.03 10.81
C PHE A 27 -2.17 9.59 10.42
N ALA A 28 -1.00 9.07 10.78
CA ALA A 28 -0.66 7.66 10.62
C ALA A 28 -1.57 6.76 11.49
N ALA A 29 -1.85 7.17 12.72
CA ALA A 29 -2.80 6.50 13.61
C ALA A 29 -4.20 6.45 12.98
N LEU A 30 -4.70 7.59 12.52
CA LEU A 30 -6.00 7.69 11.87
C LEU A 30 -6.05 6.82 10.59
N ASN A 31 -5.07 6.96 9.69
CA ASN A 31 -5.00 6.15 8.47
C ASN A 31 -4.93 4.66 8.79
N SER A 32 -4.14 4.24 9.79
CA SER A 32 -4.04 2.82 10.17
C SER A 32 -5.34 2.26 10.74
N ALA A 33 -6.18 3.10 11.36
CA ALA A 33 -7.46 2.68 11.93
C ALA A 33 -8.60 2.65 10.91
N VAL A 34 -8.61 3.58 9.95
CA VAL A 34 -9.74 3.78 9.03
C VAL A 34 -9.34 3.83 7.55
N TRP A 35 -8.23 3.18 7.16
CA TRP A 35 -7.86 3.13 5.75
C TRP A 35 -9.00 2.55 4.91
N SER A 36 -9.13 3.05 3.69
CA SER A 36 -10.11 2.58 2.73
C SER A 36 -9.49 2.68 1.35
N GLY A 37 -9.30 1.54 0.68
CA GLY A 37 -8.67 1.50 -0.63
C GLY A 37 -7.16 1.69 -0.61
N GLY A 38 -6.61 2.13 -1.74
CA GLY A 38 -5.18 2.24 -2.01
C GLY A 38 -4.60 1.04 -2.78
N SER A 39 -3.28 0.99 -2.91
CA SER A 39 -2.60 0.04 -3.81
C SER A 39 -1.83 -1.04 -3.03
N PHE A 40 -1.88 -2.28 -3.52
CA PHE A 40 -1.01 -3.36 -3.05
C PHE A 40 -0.26 -3.89 -4.26
N ILE A 41 1.06 -3.84 -4.21
CA ILE A 41 1.94 -4.27 -5.30
C ILE A 41 3.00 -5.17 -4.69
N TYR A 42 3.14 -6.37 -5.25
CA TYR A 42 4.20 -7.30 -4.91
C TYR A 42 4.95 -7.68 -6.19
N VAL A 43 6.26 -7.47 -6.20
CA VAL A 43 7.16 -7.87 -7.27
C VAL A 43 8.04 -9.01 -6.74
N PRO A 44 7.84 -10.25 -7.23
CA PRO A 44 8.53 -11.42 -6.70
C PRO A 44 10.02 -11.46 -7.13
N PRO A 45 10.84 -12.32 -6.52
CA PRO A 45 12.27 -12.36 -6.75
C PRO A 45 12.65 -12.46 -8.22
N GLY A 46 13.64 -11.67 -8.64
CA GLY A 46 14.17 -11.67 -10.00
C GLY A 46 13.25 -11.13 -11.09
N VAL A 47 12.04 -10.65 -10.77
CA VAL A 47 11.13 -10.05 -11.76
C VAL A 47 11.49 -8.59 -12.01
N HIS A 48 11.63 -8.24 -13.29
CA HIS A 48 11.92 -6.88 -13.75
C HIS A 48 10.68 -6.33 -14.43
N VAL A 49 10.12 -5.26 -13.86
CA VAL A 49 8.94 -4.59 -14.39
C VAL A 49 9.41 -3.54 -15.42
N GLU A 50 9.20 -3.81 -16.71
CA GLU A 50 9.69 -2.95 -17.80
C GLU A 50 8.91 -1.63 -17.96
N MET A 51 7.65 -1.62 -17.52
CA MET A 51 6.79 -0.44 -17.58
C MET A 51 6.62 0.19 -16.20
N PRO A 52 6.87 1.49 -16.03
CA PRO A 52 6.79 2.12 -14.72
C PRO A 52 5.38 2.01 -14.15
N LEU A 53 5.30 1.70 -12.86
CA LEU A 53 4.03 1.68 -12.15
C LEU A 53 3.50 3.09 -11.96
N GLN A 54 2.34 3.37 -12.53
CA GLN A 54 1.67 4.66 -12.39
C GLN A 54 0.34 4.48 -11.67
N ALA A 55 0.24 5.07 -10.48
CA ALA A 55 -1.03 5.21 -9.76
C ALA A 55 -1.54 6.65 -9.91
N TYR A 56 -2.76 6.80 -10.42
CA TYR A 56 -3.43 8.09 -10.53
C TYR A 56 -4.62 8.13 -9.58
N PHE A 57 -4.58 9.05 -8.62
CA PHE A 57 -5.65 9.26 -7.65
C PHE A 57 -6.45 10.50 -8.05
N ARG A 58 -7.75 10.34 -8.27
CA ARG A 58 -8.66 11.41 -8.67
C ARG A 58 -9.61 11.77 -7.54
N ILE A 59 -9.51 13.00 -7.04
CA ILE A 59 -10.40 13.53 -6.00
C ILE A 59 -11.50 14.34 -6.68
N ASN A 60 -12.74 13.86 -6.64
CA ASN A 60 -13.86 14.47 -7.36
C ASN A 60 -14.88 15.17 -6.44
N THR A 61 -14.65 15.23 -5.13
CA THR A 61 -15.66 15.72 -4.19
C THR A 61 -15.03 16.56 -3.09
N GLN A 62 -15.53 17.78 -2.89
CA GLN A 62 -15.12 18.64 -1.79
C GLN A 62 -15.44 17.95 -0.44
N ASN A 63 -14.51 18.01 0.50
CA ASN A 63 -14.63 17.48 1.87
C ASN A 63 -14.72 15.94 2.00
N MET A 64 -14.34 15.14 0.99
CA MET A 64 -14.10 13.71 1.22
C MET A 64 -12.74 13.48 1.90
N GLY A 65 -12.74 12.74 3.01
CA GLY A 65 -11.51 12.18 3.57
C GLY A 65 -11.10 10.93 2.79
N GLN A 66 -9.95 10.96 2.14
CA GLN A 66 -9.37 9.80 1.45
C GLN A 66 -8.22 9.26 2.30
N PHE A 67 -8.43 8.06 2.86
CA PHE A 67 -7.45 7.36 3.69
C PHE A 67 -6.87 6.19 2.91
N GLU A 68 -6.19 6.49 1.82
CA GLU A 68 -5.53 5.44 1.03
C GLU A 68 -4.27 4.96 1.72
N ARG A 69 -3.96 3.69 1.49
CA ARG A 69 -2.69 3.12 1.91
C ARG A 69 -2.10 2.31 0.77
N THR A 70 -0.87 2.65 0.43
CA THR A 70 -0.11 1.96 -0.60
C THR A 70 0.98 1.13 0.05
N LEU A 71 0.99 -0.17 -0.25
CA LEU A 71 2.04 -1.11 0.14
C LEU A 71 2.67 -1.67 -1.14
N ILE A 72 3.97 -1.41 -1.30
CA ILE A 72 4.78 -1.92 -2.42
C ILE A 72 5.88 -2.76 -1.81
N ILE A 73 5.98 -4.02 -2.23
CA ILE A 73 6.98 -4.98 -1.81
C ILE A 73 7.75 -5.40 -3.06
N VAL A 74 9.06 -5.20 -3.06
CA VAL A 74 9.97 -5.57 -4.16
C VAL A 74 11.01 -6.50 -3.56
N ASP A 75 10.97 -7.76 -3.98
CA ASP A 75 11.79 -8.82 -3.39
C ASP A 75 13.20 -8.87 -3.99
N GLU A 76 14.04 -9.77 -3.48
CA GLU A 76 15.45 -9.85 -3.84
C GLU A 76 15.67 -10.00 -5.35
N GLY A 77 16.54 -9.14 -5.90
CA GLY A 77 16.87 -9.12 -7.33
C GLY A 77 15.75 -8.64 -8.26
N ALA A 78 14.60 -8.22 -7.72
CA ALA A 78 13.52 -7.62 -8.48
C ALA A 78 13.75 -6.12 -8.75
N TYR A 79 13.10 -5.60 -9.79
CA TYR A 79 13.21 -4.20 -10.20
C TYR A 79 11.85 -3.65 -10.64
N VAL A 80 11.57 -2.40 -10.28
CA VAL A 80 10.34 -1.67 -10.60
C VAL A 80 10.61 -0.23 -10.98
#